data_AF-A0A2E6YTM6-F1
#
_entry.id   AF-A0A2E6YTM6-F1
#
_cell.length_a   1.000
_cell.length_b   1.000
_cell.length_c   1.000
_cell.angle_alpha   90.00
_cell.angle_beta   90.00
_cell.angle_gamma   90.00
#
_symmetry.space_group_name_H-M   'P 1'
#
loop_
_entity.id
_entity.type
_entity.pdbx_description
1 polymer ?
#
loop_
_entity_poly.entity_id
_entity_poly.type
_entity_poly.pdbx_seq_one_letter_code
_entity_poly.pdbx_strand_id
1 'polypeptide(L)'
;MNIIETDYWCLMLPDEWSAEQSEDVVLITDQDGIGELAVTTLVRASGAGEEIAAMDIAREESPEISAWHAADYGGFTGFTGQFEESGSVITEWYLTYGDALLYITYACDEEDDGLDAAAVDEILSTLVRGDALAT
;
A
#
# COMPACT_ATOMS: atom_id res chain seq x y z
N MET A 1 20.00 0.58 -4.46
CA MET A 1 18.90 0.64 -3.49
C MET A 1 18.54 2.09 -3.27
N ASN A 2 17.30 2.45 -3.60
CA ASN A 2 16.77 3.81 -3.48
C ASN A 2 15.87 3.88 -2.25
N ILE A 3 15.77 5.04 -1.59
CA ILE A 3 14.85 5.26 -0.48
C ILE A 3 13.84 6.32 -0.92
N ILE A 4 12.56 6.01 -0.76
CA ILE A 4 11.47 6.94 -0.92
C ILE A 4 11.08 7.43 0.46
N GLU A 5 11.05 8.74 0.64
CA GLU A 5 10.70 9.39 1.89
C GLU A 5 9.53 10.33 1.65
N THR A 6 8.47 10.15 2.43
CA THR A 6 7.36 11.09 2.55
C THR A 6 7.29 11.60 3.99
N ASP A 7 6.41 12.56 4.27
CA ASP A 7 6.19 13.01 5.64
C ASP A 7 5.69 11.87 6.56
N TYR A 8 5.02 10.86 6.01
CA TYR A 8 4.29 9.84 6.78
C TYR A 8 4.94 8.46 6.79
N TRP A 9 5.73 8.13 5.78
CA TRP A 9 6.37 6.83 5.64
C TRP A 9 7.61 6.90 4.77
N CYS A 10 8.52 5.93 4.96
CA CYS A 10 9.62 5.68 4.05
C CYS A 10 9.61 4.22 3.58
N LEU A 11 10.06 4.00 2.34
CA LEU A 11 10.22 2.68 1.73
C LEU A 11 11.58 2.58 1.08
N MET A 12 12.17 1.38 1.13
CA MET A 12 13.38 1.06 0.37
C MET A 12 12.99 0.28 -0.88
N LEU A 13 13.55 0.69 -2.02
CA LEU A 13 13.30 0.06 -3.31
C LEU A 13 14.55 -0.68 -3.80
N PRO A 14 14.38 -1.89 -4.37
CA PRO A 14 15.39 -2.56 -5.18
C PRO A 14 15.89 -1.68 -6.33
N ASP A 15 17.03 -2.02 -6.91
CA ASP A 15 17.64 -1.21 -7.99
C ASP A 15 16.80 -1.23 -9.28
N GLU A 16 16.01 -2.28 -9.47
CA GLU A 16 15.13 -2.51 -10.60
C GLU A 16 13.81 -1.74 -10.51
N TRP A 17 13.52 -1.12 -9.36
CA TRP A 17 12.28 -0.38 -9.10
C TRP A 17 12.53 1.12 -9.00
N SER A 18 11.57 1.89 -9.49
CA SER A 18 11.58 3.35 -9.46
C SER A 18 10.27 3.89 -8.91
N ALA A 19 10.27 5.15 -8.47
CA ALA A 19 9.06 5.78 -7.97
C ALA A 19 8.86 7.19 -8.52
N GLU A 20 7.60 7.53 -8.74
CA GLU A 20 7.14 8.85 -9.14
C GLU A 20 6.09 9.34 -8.14
N GLN A 21 6.27 10.54 -7.62
CA GLN A 21 5.31 11.16 -6.70
C GLN A 21 4.37 12.09 -7.46
N SER A 22 3.06 11.89 -7.31
CA SER A 22 2.02 12.71 -7.92
C SER A 22 0.93 13.05 -6.90
N GLU A 23 0.79 14.34 -6.56
CA GLU A 23 -0.15 14.84 -5.55
C GLU A 23 -0.03 14.05 -4.23
N ASP A 24 -1.01 13.18 -3.94
CA ASP A 24 -1.11 12.41 -2.70
C ASP A 24 -0.75 10.91 -2.87
N VAL A 25 -0.25 10.53 -4.04
CA VAL A 25 0.08 9.16 -4.43
C VAL A 25 1.55 9.04 -4.79
N VAL A 26 2.21 8.00 -4.29
CA VAL A 26 3.51 7.57 -4.79
C VAL A 26 3.31 6.32 -5.63
N LEU A 27 3.63 6.42 -6.91
CA LEU A 27 3.61 5.33 -7.86
C LEU A 27 4.98 4.66 -7.91
N ILE A 28 5.03 3.33 -7.83
CA ILE A 28 6.24 2.53 -7.80
C ILE A 28 6.12 1.45 -8.88
N THR A 29 7.04 1.44 -9.83
CA THR A 29 7.04 0.51 -10.96
C THR A 29 8.41 -0.16 -11.10
N ASP A 30 8.40 -1.40 -11.58
CA ASP A 30 9.60 -2.10 -12.00
C ASP A 30 10.11 -1.57 -13.36
N GLN A 31 11.21 -2.13 -13.84
CA GLN A 31 11.85 -1.75 -15.10
C GLN A 31 11.25 -2.46 -16.33
N ASP A 32 10.56 -3.58 -16.11
CA ASP A 32 9.95 -4.45 -17.10
C ASP A 32 8.48 -4.11 -17.38
N GLY A 33 7.84 -3.32 -16.51
CA GLY A 33 6.47 -2.85 -16.63
C GLY A 33 5.43 -3.92 -16.32
N ILE A 34 5.76 -4.92 -15.51
CA ILE A 34 4.86 -6.05 -15.19
C ILE A 34 3.82 -5.61 -14.17
N GLY A 35 4.27 -4.91 -13.13
CA GLY A 35 3.43 -4.51 -12.01
C GLY A 35 3.56 -3.05 -11.63
N GLU A 36 2.48 -2.51 -11.08
CA GLU A 36 2.42 -1.15 -10.57
C GLU A 36 1.95 -1.18 -9.11
N LEU A 37 2.76 -0.62 -8.21
CA LEU A 37 2.46 -0.45 -6.80
C LEU A 37 2.19 1.03 -6.51
N ALA A 38 1.00 1.39 -6.05
CA ALA A 38 0.67 2.76 -5.66
C ALA A 38 0.45 2.85 -4.15
N VAL A 39 0.99 3.90 -3.53
CA VAL A 39 0.82 4.19 -2.10
C VAL A 39 0.13 5.53 -1.94
N THR A 40 -1.12 5.51 -1.47
CA THR A 40 -1.93 6.70 -1.15
C THR A 40 -1.99 6.86 0.37
N THR A 41 -1.75 8.08 0.86
CA THR A 41 -1.78 8.35 2.30
C THR A 41 -2.99 9.17 2.70
N LEU A 42 -3.82 8.63 3.59
CA LEU A 42 -4.95 9.33 4.17
C LEU A 42 -4.66 9.60 5.65
N VAL A 43 -4.72 10.87 6.05
CA VAL A 43 -4.52 11.28 7.45
C VAL A 43 -5.82 11.77 8.02
N ARG A 44 -6.24 11.20 9.15
CA ARG A 44 -7.43 11.66 9.84
C ARG A 44 -7.21 13.08 10.35
N ALA A 45 -8.14 13.99 10.03
CA ALA A 45 -8.12 15.34 10.59
C ALA A 45 -8.26 15.29 12.12
N SER A 46 -7.43 16.07 12.83
CA SER A 46 -7.50 16.14 14.29
C SER A 46 -8.89 16.60 14.74
N GLY A 47 -9.54 15.81 15.61
CA GLY A 47 -10.91 16.08 16.08
C GLY A 47 -12.03 15.55 15.16
N ALA A 48 -11.70 14.77 14.12
CA ALA A 48 -12.66 13.90 13.47
C ALA A 48 -13.25 12.92 14.50
N GLY A 49 -14.51 12.54 14.33
CA GLY A 49 -15.33 11.81 15.30
C GLY A 49 -14.85 10.39 15.63
N GLU A 50 -15.79 9.46 15.75
CA GLU A 50 -15.50 8.10 16.18
C GLU A 50 -14.43 7.42 15.29
N GLU A 51 -13.61 6.57 15.90
CA GLU A 51 -12.57 5.84 15.19
C GLU A 51 -13.22 4.88 14.18
N ILE A 52 -13.24 5.27 12.91
CA ILE A 52 -13.58 4.34 11.82
C ILE A 52 -12.45 3.32 11.75
N ALA A 53 -12.78 2.04 11.89
CA ALA A 53 -11.82 0.96 11.81
C ALA A 53 -11.35 0.78 10.36
N ALA A 54 -10.07 0.46 10.16
CA ALA A 54 -9.50 0.22 8.83
C ALA A 54 -10.29 -0.82 8.01
N MET A 55 -10.82 -1.85 8.68
CA MET A 55 -11.66 -2.88 8.06
C MET A 55 -13.00 -2.35 7.54
N ASP A 56 -13.58 -1.35 8.21
CA ASP A 56 -14.85 -0.77 7.74
C ASP A 56 -14.62 0.03 6.46
N ILE A 57 -13.53 0.82 6.42
CA ILE A 57 -13.10 1.53 5.20
C ILE A 57 -12.81 0.52 4.09
N ALA A 58 -12.01 -0.52 4.37
CA ALA A 58 -11.63 -1.52 3.38
C ALA A 58 -12.84 -2.23 2.74
N ARG A 59 -13.90 -2.50 3.51
CA ARG A 59 -15.13 -3.11 3.01
C ARG A 59 -16.05 -2.15 2.26
N GLU A 60 -15.99 -0.87 2.59
CA GLU A 60 -16.76 0.18 1.92
C GLU A 60 -16.15 0.50 0.56
N GLU A 61 -14.82 0.68 0.53
CA GLU A 61 -14.08 1.08 -0.68
C GLU A 61 -13.79 -0.11 -1.61
N SER A 62 -13.67 -1.33 -1.09
CA SER A 62 -13.33 -2.54 -1.87
C SER A 62 -14.33 -3.69 -1.68
N PRO A 63 -15.60 -3.52 -2.09
CA PRO A 63 -16.64 -4.54 -1.95
C PRO A 63 -16.38 -5.83 -2.75
N GLU A 64 -15.48 -5.79 -3.73
CA GLU A 64 -15.04 -6.92 -4.55
C GLU A 64 -14.22 -7.94 -3.75
N ILE A 65 -13.50 -7.49 -2.72
CA ILE A 65 -12.66 -8.34 -1.88
C ILE A 65 -13.52 -9.09 -0.86
N SER A 66 -13.69 -10.38 -1.12
CA SER A 66 -14.45 -11.27 -0.24
C SER A 66 -13.62 -11.92 0.87
N ALA A 67 -12.30 -11.98 0.71
CA ALA A 67 -11.38 -12.67 1.63
C ALA A 67 -10.25 -11.74 2.09
N TRP A 68 -10.35 -11.28 3.34
CA TRP A 68 -9.36 -10.41 3.98
C TRP A 68 -8.40 -11.21 4.86
N HIS A 69 -7.13 -10.85 4.81
CA HIS A 69 -6.07 -11.39 5.65
C HIS A 69 -5.42 -10.26 6.47
N ALA A 70 -4.92 -10.57 7.65
CA ALA A 70 -4.15 -9.59 8.43
C ALA A 70 -2.81 -9.31 7.72
N ALA A 71 -2.39 -8.05 7.72
CA ALA A 71 -1.11 -7.59 7.19
C ALA A 71 -0.35 -6.80 8.26
N ASP A 72 0.97 -7.00 8.31
CA ASP A 72 1.88 -6.34 9.26
C ASP A 72 3.21 -6.05 8.56
N TYR A 73 3.54 -4.76 8.45
CA TYR A 73 4.73 -4.25 7.78
C TYR A 73 5.36 -3.11 8.58
N GLY A 74 6.52 -3.36 9.18
CA GLY A 74 7.36 -2.33 9.82
C GLY A 74 6.68 -1.41 10.85
N GLY A 75 5.65 -1.94 11.51
CA GLY A 75 4.86 -1.25 12.54
C GLY A 75 3.51 -0.76 12.05
N PHE A 76 3.27 -0.74 10.73
CA PHE A 76 1.94 -0.56 10.18
C PHE A 76 1.19 -1.89 10.21
N THR A 77 -0.06 -1.87 10.65
CA THR A 77 -0.89 -3.09 10.74
C THR A 77 -2.23 -2.87 10.07
N GLY A 78 -2.81 -3.92 9.51
CA GLY A 78 -4.13 -3.79 8.90
C GLY A 78 -4.52 -5.03 8.15
N PHE A 79 -5.04 -4.85 6.94
CA PHE A 79 -5.62 -5.93 6.16
C PHE A 79 -5.19 -5.88 4.71
N THR A 80 -5.15 -7.05 4.08
CA THR A 80 -4.91 -7.22 2.66
C THR A 80 -5.92 -8.17 2.06
N GLY A 81 -6.23 -7.94 0.79
CA GLY A 81 -7.04 -8.84 -0.01
C GLY A 81 -6.75 -8.64 -1.48
N GLN A 82 -7.30 -9.53 -2.29
CA GLN A 82 -7.05 -9.59 -3.71
C GLN A 82 -8.36 -9.85 -4.44
N PHE A 83 -8.48 -9.28 -5.63
CA PHE A 83 -9.56 -9.55 -6.57
C PHE A 83 -9.06 -9.42 -8.01
N GLU A 84 -9.86 -9.93 -8.94
CA GLU A 84 -9.61 -9.84 -10.38
C GLU A 84 -10.59 -8.81 -10.97
N GLU A 85 -10.08 -7.90 -11.78
CA GLU A 85 -10.91 -6.95 -12.53
C GLU A 85 -10.34 -6.72 -13.93
N SER A 86 -11.19 -6.88 -14.95
CA SER A 86 -10.88 -6.50 -16.34
C SER A 86 -9.59 -7.11 -16.94
N GLY A 87 -9.19 -8.31 -16.51
CA GLY A 87 -7.96 -8.96 -16.99
C GLY A 87 -6.73 -8.66 -16.15
N SER A 88 -6.88 -7.93 -15.04
CA SER A 88 -5.82 -7.60 -14.10
C SER A 88 -6.10 -8.21 -12.73
N VAL A 89 -5.03 -8.59 -12.05
CA VAL A 89 -5.06 -9.00 -10.65
C VAL A 89 -4.66 -7.82 -9.78
N ILE A 90 -5.54 -7.44 -8.86
CA ILE A 90 -5.37 -6.30 -7.97
C ILE A 90 -5.26 -6.81 -6.54
N THR A 91 -4.16 -6.47 -5.89
CA THR A 91 -3.96 -6.69 -4.45
C THR A 91 -4.00 -5.35 -3.75
N GLU A 92 -4.74 -5.29 -2.65
CA GLU A 92 -4.87 -4.07 -1.86
C GLU A 92 -4.40 -4.29 -0.43
N TRP A 93 -3.87 -3.23 0.17
CA TRP A 93 -3.57 -3.17 1.60
C TRP A 93 -4.14 -1.88 2.19
N TYR A 94 -4.80 -2.04 3.34
CA TYR A 94 -5.28 -0.97 4.18
C TYR A 94 -4.50 -1.04 5.50
N LEU A 95 -3.38 -0.30 5.57
CA LEU A 95 -2.45 -0.37 6.70
C LEU A 95 -2.52 0.89 7.54
N THR A 96 -2.64 0.76 8.86
CA THR A 96 -2.72 1.91 9.78
C THR A 96 -1.50 2.04 10.68
N TYR A 97 -1.18 3.29 11.00
CA TYR A 97 -0.27 3.66 12.07
C TYR A 97 -0.73 4.98 12.69
N GLY A 98 -1.19 4.96 13.94
CA GLY A 98 -1.77 6.13 14.60
C GLY A 98 -2.97 6.67 13.81
N ASP A 99 -2.91 7.95 13.42
CA ASP A 99 -3.97 8.64 12.65
C ASP A 99 -3.81 8.48 11.12
N ALA A 100 -2.79 7.78 10.64
CA ALA A 100 -2.57 7.52 9.22
C ALA A 100 -3.13 6.17 8.78
N LEU A 101 -3.78 6.18 7.62
CA LEU A 101 -4.14 5.03 6.82
C LEU A 101 -3.36 5.10 5.50
N LEU A 102 -2.56 4.09 5.23
CA LEU A 102 -1.97 3.85 3.91
C LEU A 102 -2.91 2.93 3.16
N TYR A 103 -3.40 3.43 2.02
CA TYR A 103 -4.05 2.62 1.03
C TYR A 103 -3.04 2.29 -0.06
N ILE A 104 -2.69 1.02 -0.16
CA ILE A 104 -1.67 0.52 -1.09
C ILE A 104 -2.35 -0.41 -2.08
N THR A 105 -2.05 -0.27 -3.37
CA THR A 105 -2.56 -1.16 -4.41
C THR A 105 -1.40 -1.68 -5.24
N TYR A 106 -1.38 -2.97 -5.53
CA TYR A 106 -0.53 -3.58 -6.54
C TYR A 106 -1.43 -4.13 -7.65
N ALA A 107 -1.16 -3.78 -8.90
CA ALA A 107 -1.87 -4.30 -10.06
C ALA A 107 -0.89 -4.86 -11.08
N CYS A 108 -1.26 -5.99 -11.68
CA CYS A 108 -0.57 -6.63 -12.80
C CYS A 108 -1.59 -7.32 -13.72
N ASP A 109 -1.17 -7.71 -14.91
CA ASP A 109 -2.01 -8.55 -15.78
C ASP A 109 -2.18 -9.95 -15.18
N GLU A 110 -3.33 -10.61 -15.43
CA GLU A 110 -3.61 -11.97 -14.93
C GLU A 110 -2.54 -13.01 -15.30
N GLU A 111 -1.85 -12.82 -16.42
CA GLU A 111 -0.78 -13.73 -16.87
C GLU A 111 0.52 -13.59 -16.06
N ASP A 112 0.68 -12.47 -15.36
CA ASP A 112 1.84 -12.11 -14.56
C ASP A 112 1.59 -12.25 -13.05
N ASP A 113 0.43 -12.75 -12.65
CA ASP A 113 0.07 -12.92 -11.25
C ASP A 113 1.13 -13.74 -10.49
N GLY A 114 1.61 -13.15 -9.40
CA GLY A 114 2.61 -13.74 -8.52
C GLY A 114 4.07 -13.58 -8.97
N LEU A 115 4.36 -12.99 -10.13
CA LEU A 115 5.74 -12.77 -10.58
C LEU A 115 6.50 -11.81 -9.65
N ASP A 116 5.89 -10.67 -9.29
CA ASP A 116 6.52 -9.70 -8.38
C ASP A 116 6.14 -9.89 -6.92
N ALA A 117 5.35 -10.90 -6.57
CA ALA A 117 4.82 -11.05 -5.20
C ALA A 117 5.94 -11.03 -4.14
N ALA A 118 7.09 -11.64 -4.43
CA ALA A 118 8.24 -11.60 -3.53
C ALA A 118 8.91 -10.23 -3.46
N ALA A 119 9.00 -9.50 -4.57
CA ALA A 119 9.59 -8.16 -4.62
C ALA A 119 8.68 -7.14 -3.92
N VAL A 120 7.37 -7.22 -4.14
CA VAL A 120 6.38 -6.37 -3.47
C VAL A 120 6.39 -6.62 -1.96
N ASP A 121 6.39 -7.88 -1.52
CA ASP A 121 6.51 -8.23 -0.09
C ASP A 121 7.83 -7.70 0.51
N GLU A 122 8.95 -7.83 -0.21
CA GLU A 122 10.23 -7.28 0.22
C GLU A 122 10.18 -5.76 0.36
N ILE A 123 9.67 -5.04 -0.63
CA ILE A 123 9.49 -3.58 -0.60
C ILE A 123 8.66 -3.18 0.62
N LEU A 124 7.46 -3.76 0.78
CA LEU A 124 6.56 -3.44 1.90
C LEU A 124 7.18 -3.81 3.25
N SER A 125 7.99 -4.86 3.34
CA SER A 125 8.70 -5.23 4.58
C SER A 125 9.67 -4.15 5.07
N THR A 126 10.11 -3.24 4.18
CA THR A 126 10.99 -2.11 4.52
C THR A 126 10.23 -0.86 4.95
N LEU A 127 8.89 -0.90 4.96
CA LEU A 127 8.04 0.21 5.35
C LEU A 127 8.39 0.68 6.75
N VAL A 128 8.67 1.97 6.91
CA VAL A 128 8.90 2.58 8.22
C VAL A 128 8.10 3.86 8.34
N ARG A 129 7.69 4.20 9.56
CA ARG A 129 6.97 5.46 9.81
C ARG A 129 7.85 6.67 9.51
N GLY A 130 7.26 7.70 8.94
CA GLY A 130 7.86 9.02 8.72
C GLY A 130 7.73 9.94 9.93
N ASP A 131 8.34 11.11 9.82
CA ASP A 131 8.46 12.08 10.91
C ASP A 131 7.12 12.68 11.36
N ALA A 132 6.14 12.82 10.46
CA ALA A 132 4.82 13.33 10.81
C ALA A 132 4.03 12.36 11.71
N LEU A 133 4.45 11.09 11.80
CA LEU A 133 3.86 10.07 12.68
C LEU A 133 4.68 9.84 13.97
N ALA A 134 5.75 10.61 14.18
CA ALA A 134 6.57 10.54 15.39
C ALA A 134 5.93 11.35 16.53
N THR A 135 4.83 10.87 17.11
CA THR A 135 4.22 11.46 18.31
C THR A 135 4.18 10.48 19.47
#